data_AF-A0A292GM62-F1
#
_entry.id   AF-A0A292GM62-F1
#
_cell.length_a   1.000
_cell.length_b   1.000
_cell.length_c   1.000
_cell.angle_alpha   90.00
_cell.angle_beta   90.00
_cell.angle_gamma   90.00
#
_symmetry.space_group_name_H-M   'P 1'
#
loop_
_entity.id
_entity.type
_entity.pdbx_description
1 polymer ?
#
loop_
_entity_poly.entity_id
_entity_poly.type
_entity_poly.pdbx_seq_one_letter_code
_entity_poly.pdbx_strand_id
1 'polypeptide(L)'
;MSSLRSIELGLIDEVFRGGEKGYVLDFSNRTFAEFFVRELDIDIEAPQYAVDGSSKAKRLRCFLGQVDDGTAARTLRVLWEHREALRGPSTPDPMPRAAAQVAGLVARLEGAAPLTPDNVVPAPMLDAIDFARLRDQLERFSTVMNRRRIPIWRDF
;
A
#
# COMPACT_ATOMS: atom_id res chain seq x y z
N MET A 1 -7.35 -2.89 11.65
CA MET A 1 -5.98 -2.92 11.12
C MET A 1 -5.57 -4.35 11.00
N SER A 2 -5.25 -4.76 9.79
CA SER A 2 -4.96 -6.14 9.49
C SER A 2 -3.57 -6.49 9.98
N SER A 3 -3.33 -7.76 10.23
CA SER A 3 -2.02 -8.33 10.57
C SER A 3 -1.12 -8.50 9.35
N LEU A 4 -1.41 -7.80 8.24
CA LEU A 4 -0.63 -7.89 7.00
C LEU A 4 0.75 -7.25 7.17
N ARG A 5 1.80 -8.03 6.90
CA ARG A 5 3.18 -7.57 6.92
C ARG A 5 3.54 -6.87 5.61
N SER A 6 4.55 -6.01 5.64
CA SER A 6 5.08 -5.33 4.45
C SER A 6 5.46 -6.30 3.31
N ILE A 7 5.95 -7.49 3.65
CA ILE A 7 6.29 -8.55 2.69
C ILE A 7 5.02 -9.09 2.01
N GLU A 8 3.94 -9.28 2.76
CA GLU A 8 2.67 -9.81 2.25
C GLU A 8 1.96 -8.76 1.39
N LEU A 9 2.03 -7.48 1.76
CA LEU A 9 1.59 -6.39 0.91
C LEU A 9 2.39 -6.31 -0.40
N GLY A 10 3.69 -6.62 -0.37
CA GLY A 10 4.53 -6.72 -1.57
C GLY A 10 4.11 -7.89 -2.47
N LEU A 11 3.81 -9.05 -1.89
CA LEU A 11 3.25 -10.19 -2.61
C LEU A 11 1.90 -9.85 -3.25
N ILE A 12 1.01 -9.18 -2.52
CA ILE A 12 -0.29 -8.74 -3.04
C ILE A 12 -0.09 -7.79 -4.22
N ASP A 13 0.81 -6.81 -4.08
CA ASP A 13 1.17 -5.91 -5.18
C ASP A 13 1.69 -6.68 -6.41
N GLU A 14 2.57 -7.66 -6.22
CA GLU A 14 3.13 -8.47 -7.30
C GLU A 14 2.06 -9.34 -8.00
N VAL A 15 1.24 -10.02 -7.21
CA VAL A 15 0.17 -10.88 -7.71
C VAL A 15 -0.85 -10.02 -8.46
N PHE A 16 -1.43 -9.00 -7.83
CA PHE A 16 -2.59 -8.32 -8.43
C PHE A 16 -2.25 -7.21 -9.41
N ARG A 17 -1.03 -6.64 -9.44
CA ARG A 17 -0.70 -5.59 -10.41
C ARG A 17 -0.25 -6.11 -11.77
N GLY A 18 0.30 -7.32 -11.83
CA GLY A 18 0.98 -7.80 -13.03
C GLY A 18 2.19 -6.93 -13.41
N GLY A 19 2.84 -7.25 -14.52
CA GLY A 19 4.10 -6.63 -14.94
C GLY A 19 4.03 -5.14 -15.33
N GLU A 20 2.82 -4.59 -15.54
CA GLU A 20 2.63 -3.20 -15.93
C GLU A 20 2.39 -2.28 -14.72
N LYS A 21 3.17 -1.20 -14.62
CA LYS A 21 3.08 -0.24 -13.52
C LYS A 21 1.72 0.47 -13.51
N GLY A 22 0.85 0.10 -12.55
CA GLY A 22 -0.31 0.90 -12.15
C GLY A 22 -1.68 0.28 -12.40
N TYR A 23 -1.73 -0.91 -12.99
CA TYR A 23 -2.98 -1.68 -13.13
C TYR A 23 -3.17 -2.59 -11.91
N VAL A 24 -4.43 -2.88 -11.59
CA VAL A 24 -4.83 -3.94 -10.67
C VAL A 24 -5.72 -4.84 -11.51
N LEU A 25 -5.22 -6.02 -11.87
CA LEU A 25 -5.85 -6.91 -12.85
C LEU A 25 -6.22 -6.15 -14.13
N ASP A 26 -7.48 -6.23 -14.59
CA ASP A 26 -8.03 -5.55 -15.77
C ASP A 26 -8.82 -4.27 -15.42
N PHE A 27 -8.77 -3.81 -14.16
CA PHE A 27 -9.62 -2.70 -13.72
C PHE A 27 -9.11 -1.32 -14.13
N SER A 28 -10.05 -0.45 -14.53
CA SER A 28 -9.91 1.01 -14.54
C SER A 28 -10.22 1.58 -13.14
N ASN A 29 -9.97 2.89 -12.89
CA ASN A 29 -10.30 3.50 -11.58
C ASN A 29 -11.79 3.31 -11.26
N ARG A 30 -12.64 3.58 -12.26
CA ARG A 30 -14.09 3.48 -12.13
C ARG A 30 -14.55 2.04 -11.90
N THR A 31 -14.08 1.10 -12.72
CA THR A 31 -14.52 -0.30 -12.61
C THR A 31 -13.99 -0.98 -11.35
N PHE A 32 -12.82 -0.57 -10.84
CA PHE A 32 -12.32 -1.00 -9.55
C PHE A 32 -13.21 -0.55 -8.39
N ALA A 33 -13.64 0.72 -8.39
CA ALA A 33 -14.55 1.24 -7.38
C ALA A 33 -15.92 0.55 -7.44
N GLU A 34 -16.48 0.39 -8.63
CA GLU A 34 -17.74 -0.34 -8.84
C GLU A 34 -17.66 -1.79 -8.36
N PHE A 35 -16.53 -2.47 -8.60
CA PHE A 35 -16.30 -3.84 -8.13
C PHE A 35 -16.30 -3.93 -6.60
N PHE A 36 -15.59 -3.02 -5.91
CA PHE A 36 -15.55 -3.00 -4.45
C PHE A 36 -16.93 -2.74 -3.83
N VAL A 37 -17.72 -1.84 -4.43
CA VAL A 37 -19.09 -1.60 -3.98
C VAL A 37 -19.98 -2.83 -4.21
N ARG A 38 -19.90 -3.47 -5.37
CA ARG A 38 -20.78 -4.60 -5.72
C ARG A 38 -20.45 -5.89 -4.98
N GLU A 39 -19.17 -6.24 -4.89
CA GLU A 39 -18.74 -7.54 -4.37
C GLU A 39 -18.44 -7.51 -2.87
N LEU A 40 -18.02 -6.36 -2.35
CA LEU A 40 -17.54 -6.22 -0.98
C LEU A 40 -18.42 -5.30 -0.12
N ASP A 41 -19.31 -4.50 -0.73
CA ASP A 41 -20.09 -3.44 -0.08
C ASP A 41 -19.20 -2.37 0.56
N ILE A 42 -18.13 -2.00 -0.16
CA ILE A 42 -17.09 -1.08 0.33
C ILE A 42 -16.83 0.04 -0.67
N ASP A 43 -16.80 1.29 -0.18
CA ASP A 43 -16.33 2.44 -0.95
C ASP A 43 -14.80 2.57 -0.85
N ILE A 44 -14.09 2.01 -1.83
CA ILE A 44 -12.62 2.08 -1.92
C ILE A 44 -12.10 3.48 -2.32
N GLU A 45 -12.97 4.37 -2.82
CA GLU A 45 -12.61 5.73 -3.21
C GLU A 45 -12.61 6.70 -2.02
N ALA A 46 -13.13 6.26 -0.86
CA ALA A 46 -13.22 7.04 0.36
C ALA A 46 -11.89 7.74 0.71
N PRO A 47 -11.92 9.01 1.19
CA PRO A 47 -10.70 9.79 1.46
C PRO A 47 -9.70 9.11 2.41
N GLN A 48 -10.20 8.31 3.35
CA GLN A 48 -9.40 7.54 4.31
C GLN A 48 -8.46 6.51 3.63
N TYR A 49 -8.80 6.04 2.44
CA TYR A 49 -7.97 5.10 1.67
C TYR A 49 -7.03 5.81 0.67
N ALA A 50 -7.11 7.14 0.55
CA ALA A 50 -6.28 7.93 -0.35
C ALA A 50 -5.03 8.54 0.32
N VAL A 51 -4.74 8.20 1.58
CA VAL A 51 -3.66 8.78 2.39
C VAL A 51 -2.29 8.64 1.71
N ASP A 52 -1.99 7.47 1.15
CA ASP A 52 -0.71 7.20 0.46
C ASP A 52 -0.72 7.57 -1.04
N GLY A 53 -1.87 8.03 -1.53
CA GLY A 53 -2.13 8.50 -2.88
C GLY A 53 -3.38 7.88 -3.52
N SER A 54 -3.81 8.48 -4.63
CA SER A 54 -5.10 8.21 -5.27
C SER A 54 -5.10 7.11 -6.35
N SER A 55 -3.97 6.43 -6.57
CA SER A 55 -3.96 5.31 -7.53
C SER A 55 -4.58 4.05 -6.93
N LYS A 56 -5.24 3.22 -7.74
CA LYS A 56 -5.96 2.01 -7.28
C LYS A 56 -5.13 1.10 -6.40
N ALA A 57 -3.90 0.82 -6.81
CA ALA A 57 -3.01 -0.04 -6.06
C ALA A 57 -2.60 0.58 -4.71
N LYS A 58 -2.41 1.91 -4.66
CA LYS A 58 -2.15 2.62 -3.41
C LYS A 58 -3.37 2.58 -2.49
N ARG A 59 -4.57 2.80 -3.05
CA ARG A 59 -5.84 2.67 -2.31
C ARG A 59 -6.07 1.27 -1.78
N LEU A 60 -5.84 0.24 -2.60
CA LEU A 60 -5.93 -1.17 -2.20
C LEU A 60 -4.97 -1.46 -1.04
N ARG A 61 -3.71 -1.01 -1.15
CA ARG A 61 -2.71 -1.21 -0.11
C ARG A 61 -3.10 -0.51 1.20
N CYS A 62 -3.55 0.74 1.10
CA CYS A 62 -3.99 1.54 2.24
C CYS A 62 -5.23 0.91 2.91
N PHE A 63 -6.21 0.50 2.11
CA PHE A 63 -7.40 -0.20 2.54
C PHE A 63 -7.06 -1.49 3.29
N LEU A 64 -6.25 -2.37 2.70
CA LEU A 64 -5.87 -3.63 3.31
C LEU A 64 -5.14 -3.43 4.64
N GLY A 65 -4.33 -2.37 4.79
CA GLY A 65 -3.68 -2.04 6.06
C GLY A 65 -4.65 -1.53 7.15
N GLN A 66 -5.78 -0.92 6.77
CA GLN A 66 -6.71 -0.31 7.71
C GLN A 66 -7.81 -1.26 8.20
N VAL A 67 -8.33 -2.13 7.34
CA VAL A 67 -9.43 -3.06 7.67
C VAL A 67 -9.02 -4.16 8.64
N ASP A 68 -9.98 -4.96 9.12
CA ASP A 68 -9.72 -6.16 9.92
C ASP A 68 -9.28 -7.35 9.04
N ASP A 69 -8.74 -8.40 9.66
CA ASP A 69 -8.22 -9.59 8.96
C ASP A 69 -9.31 -10.34 8.18
N GLY A 70 -10.54 -10.39 8.68
CA GLY A 70 -11.66 -11.02 7.98
C GLY A 70 -12.03 -10.28 6.71
N THR A 71 -12.14 -8.95 6.78
CA THR A 71 -12.39 -8.11 5.61
C THR A 71 -11.23 -8.17 4.60
N ALA A 72 -9.99 -8.18 5.06
CA ALA A 72 -8.82 -8.34 4.20
C ALA A 72 -8.83 -9.70 3.48
N ALA A 73 -9.09 -10.79 4.21
CA ALA A 73 -9.17 -12.14 3.66
C ALA A 73 -10.28 -12.28 2.61
N ARG A 74 -11.48 -11.75 2.92
CA ARG A 74 -12.60 -11.71 1.97
C ARG A 74 -12.21 -10.96 0.69
N THR A 75 -11.59 -9.79 0.83
CA THR A 75 -11.14 -8.99 -0.32
C THR A 75 -10.14 -9.76 -1.19
N LEU A 76 -9.15 -10.41 -0.57
CA LEU A 76 -8.15 -11.19 -1.30
C LEU A 76 -8.76 -12.39 -2.04
N ARG A 77 -9.77 -13.04 -1.46
CA ARG A 77 -10.51 -14.14 -2.10
C ARG A 77 -11.25 -13.67 -3.35
N VAL A 78 -12.05 -12.60 -3.24
CA VAL A 78 -12.83 -12.08 -4.38
C VAL A 78 -11.91 -11.60 -5.50
N LEU A 79 -10.80 -10.92 -5.17
CA LEU A 79 -9.81 -10.52 -6.17
C LEU A 79 -9.13 -11.73 -6.86
N TRP A 80 -8.87 -12.80 -6.10
CA TRP A 80 -8.32 -14.03 -6.66
C TRP A 80 -9.30 -14.72 -7.60
N GLU A 81 -10.58 -14.83 -7.21
CA GLU A 81 -11.64 -15.38 -8.05
C GLU A 81 -11.80 -14.60 -9.35
N HIS A 82 -11.76 -13.26 -9.30
CA HIS A 82 -11.78 -12.41 -10.49
C HIS A 82 -10.59 -12.68 -11.41
N ARG A 83 -9.37 -12.79 -10.85
CA ARG A 83 -8.18 -13.14 -11.63
C ARG A 83 -8.33 -14.50 -12.34
N GLU A 84 -8.85 -15.51 -11.65
CA GLU A 84 -9.06 -16.84 -12.25
C GLU A 84 -10.11 -16.77 -13.36
N ALA A 85 -11.18 -16.00 -13.17
CA ALA A 85 -12.20 -15.79 -14.19
C ALA A 85 -11.64 -15.13 -15.48
N LEU A 86 -10.69 -14.19 -15.34
CA LEU A 86 -10.02 -13.56 -16.48
C LEU A 86 -9.06 -14.51 -17.23
N ARG A 87 -8.39 -15.42 -16.52
CA ARG A 87 -7.41 -16.34 -17.12
C ARG A 87 -8.07 -17.44 -17.96
N GLY A 88 -9.27 -17.88 -17.57
CA GLY A 88 -9.95 -19.02 -18.16
C GLY A 88 -9.30 -20.37 -17.80
N PRO A 89 -10.02 -21.49 -17.97
CA PRO A 89 -9.65 -22.80 -17.40
C PRO A 89 -8.40 -23.45 -18.03
N SER A 90 -7.92 -22.95 -19.17
CA SER A 90 -6.84 -23.60 -19.95
C SER A 90 -5.55 -22.77 -20.03
N THR A 91 -5.50 -21.61 -19.39
CA THR A 91 -4.30 -20.75 -19.39
C THR A 91 -3.52 -20.97 -18.10
N PRO A 92 -2.28 -21.49 -18.11
CA PRO A 92 -1.49 -21.66 -16.88
C PRO A 92 -1.11 -20.30 -16.24
N ASP A 93 -0.94 -20.27 -14.92
CA ASP A 93 -0.65 -19.01 -14.22
C ASP A 93 0.80 -18.62 -14.53
N PRO A 94 1.07 -17.38 -15.01
CA PRO A 94 2.44 -16.90 -15.15
C PRO A 94 3.22 -16.91 -13.82
N MET A 95 2.52 -16.92 -12.68
CA MET A 95 3.06 -17.09 -11.34
C MET A 95 2.59 -18.43 -10.74
N PRO A 96 3.35 -19.53 -10.92
CA PRO A 96 2.94 -20.87 -10.49
C PRO A 96 2.63 -21.01 -8.99
N ARG A 97 3.22 -20.13 -8.17
CA ARG A 97 3.07 -20.13 -6.71
C ARG A 97 2.00 -19.15 -6.20
N ALA A 98 1.45 -18.29 -7.04
CA ALA A 98 0.53 -17.24 -6.60
C ALA A 98 -0.71 -17.81 -5.92
N ALA A 99 -1.30 -18.87 -6.48
CA ALA A 99 -2.47 -19.53 -5.91
C ALA A 99 -2.23 -20.03 -4.49
N ALA A 100 -1.14 -20.79 -4.28
CA ALA A 100 -0.78 -21.33 -2.98
C ALA A 100 -0.42 -20.24 -1.97
N GLN A 101 0.24 -19.16 -2.42
CA GLN A 101 0.62 -18.04 -1.56
C GLN A 101 -0.59 -17.21 -1.13
N VAL A 102 -1.51 -16.89 -2.05
CA VAL A 102 -2.75 -16.17 -1.72
C VAL A 102 -3.64 -17.01 -0.81
N ALA A 103 -3.81 -18.30 -1.12
CA ALA A 103 -4.57 -19.21 -0.26
C ALA A 103 -3.96 -19.33 1.15
N GLY A 104 -2.64 -19.44 1.25
CA GLY A 104 -1.93 -19.46 2.53
C GLY A 104 -2.09 -18.15 3.32
N LEU A 105 -2.08 -17.01 2.63
CA LEU A 105 -2.31 -15.71 3.25
C LEU A 105 -3.75 -15.55 3.76
N VAL A 106 -4.74 -15.93 2.95
CA VAL A 106 -6.15 -15.94 3.34
C VAL A 106 -6.37 -16.84 4.55
N ALA A 107 -5.84 -18.06 4.54
CA ALA A 107 -5.95 -18.99 5.67
C ALA A 107 -5.29 -18.42 6.94
N ARG A 108 -4.16 -17.70 6.80
CA ARG A 108 -3.50 -17.02 7.92
C ARG A 108 -4.39 -15.94 8.53
N LEU A 109 -5.01 -15.12 7.70
CA LEU A 109 -5.92 -14.06 8.12
C LEU A 109 -7.23 -14.61 8.72
N GLU A 110 -7.70 -15.78 8.27
CA GLU A 110 -8.98 -16.36 8.73
C GLU A 110 -8.88 -17.23 9.98
N GLY A 111 -7.73 -17.81 10.32
CA GLY A 111 -7.71 -18.80 11.41
C GLY A 111 -6.37 -19.26 11.97
N ALA A 112 -5.22 -18.72 11.57
CA ALA A 112 -3.96 -19.06 12.22
C ALA A 112 -3.55 -17.95 13.18
N ALA A 113 -3.45 -18.29 14.46
CA ALA A 113 -2.92 -17.47 15.54
C ALA A 113 -1.79 -16.54 15.07
N PRO A 114 -1.71 -15.31 15.63
CA PRO A 114 -0.66 -14.39 15.25
C PRO A 114 0.69 -15.12 15.38
N LEU A 115 1.50 -15.08 14.30
CA LEU A 115 2.95 -15.19 14.46
C LEU A 115 3.42 -13.91 15.16
N THR A 116 2.86 -13.58 16.33
CA THR A 116 3.56 -12.76 17.31
C THR A 116 4.68 -13.68 17.78
N PRO A 117 5.95 -13.36 17.49
CA PRO A 117 6.98 -13.85 18.37
C PRO A 117 6.61 -13.35 19.76
N ASP A 118 6.38 -14.26 20.69
CA ASP A 118 6.28 -13.91 22.10
C ASP A 118 7.61 -13.22 22.45
N ASN A 119 7.58 -12.03 23.07
CA ASN A 119 8.76 -11.17 23.36
C ASN A 119 9.33 -10.31 22.21
N VAL A 120 8.51 -9.67 21.37
CA VAL A 120 9.01 -8.60 20.48
C VAL A 120 9.03 -7.26 21.21
N VAL A 121 10.22 -6.69 21.39
CA VAL A 121 10.39 -5.26 21.70
C VAL A 121 9.83 -4.47 20.51
N PRO A 122 8.83 -3.59 20.69
CA PRO A 122 8.28 -2.81 19.60
C PRO A 122 9.40 -2.04 18.91
N ALA A 123 9.43 -2.06 17.57
CA ALA A 123 10.34 -1.23 16.81
C ALA A 123 10.18 0.23 17.30
N PRO A 124 11.28 0.98 17.51
CA PRO A 124 11.17 2.36 17.92
C PRO A 124 10.26 3.06 16.91
N MET A 125 9.19 3.66 17.41
CA MET A 125 8.32 4.52 16.62
C MET A 125 9.25 5.53 15.96
N LEU A 126 9.42 5.44 14.64
CA LEU A 126 10.13 6.49 13.92
C LEU A 126 9.25 7.71 14.06
N ASP A 127 9.61 8.60 15.00
CA ASP A 127 8.92 9.85 15.21
C ASP A 127 8.72 10.48 13.84
N ALA A 128 7.45 10.71 13.49
CA ALA A 128 7.09 11.38 12.25
C ALA A 128 7.94 12.64 12.17
N ILE A 129 8.86 12.68 11.19
CA ILE A 129 9.73 13.82 11.01
C ILE A 129 8.80 15.02 10.85
N ASP A 130 8.82 15.91 11.83
CA ASP A 130 8.02 17.13 11.81
C ASP A 130 8.57 18.02 10.67
N PHE A 131 7.99 17.83 9.49
CA PHE A 131 8.37 18.54 8.28
C PHE A 131 8.16 20.05 8.40
N ALA A 132 7.27 20.50 9.29
CA ALA A 132 7.11 21.92 9.57
C ALA A 132 8.34 22.44 10.34
N ARG A 133 8.78 21.72 11.37
CA ARG A 133 10.01 22.04 12.11
C ARG A 133 11.25 22.00 11.21
N LEU A 134 11.38 20.99 10.36
CA LEU A 134 12.53 20.86 9.45
C LEU A 134 12.57 22.02 8.44
N ARG A 135 11.40 22.42 7.91
CA ARG A 135 11.27 23.56 7.00
C ARG A 135 11.66 24.88 7.67
N ASP A 136 11.15 25.13 8.87
CA ASP A 136 11.49 26.33 9.65
C ASP A 136 13.00 26.42 9.95
N GLN A 137 13.64 25.28 10.22
CA GLN A 137 15.08 25.23 10.44
C GLN A 137 15.87 25.54 9.16
N LEU A 138 15.45 25.02 8.01
CA LEU A 138 16.09 25.31 6.72
C LEU A 138 15.94 26.78 6.31
N GLU A 139 14.77 27.39 6.55
CA GLU A 139 14.54 28.81 6.24
C GLU A 139 15.35 29.75 7.14
N ARG A 140 15.46 29.43 8.44
CA ARG A 140 16.35 30.16 9.35
C ARG A 140 17.81 30.04 8.94
N PHE A 141 18.26 28.86 8.51
CA PHE A 141 19.64 28.65 8.07
C PHE A 141 19.95 29.43 6.78
N SER A 142 19.02 29.41 5.83
CA SER A 142 19.05 30.23 4.60
C SER A 142 19.18 31.73 4.91
N THR A 143 18.39 32.23 5.84
CA THR A 143 18.37 33.66 6.22
C THR A 143 19.69 34.10 6.87
N VAL A 144 20.30 33.25 7.69
CA VAL A 144 21.61 33.51 8.33
C VAL A 144 22.74 33.48 7.30
N MET A 145 22.68 32.56 6.33
CA MET A 145 23.67 32.44 5.26
C MET A 145 23.59 33.60 4.25
N ASN A 146 22.39 34.13 3.99
CA ASN A 146 22.21 35.25 3.05
C ASN A 146 22.69 36.61 3.61
N ARG A 147 22.85 36.75 4.93
CA ARG A 147 23.40 37.96 5.57
C ARG A 147 24.93 38.08 5.53
N ARG A 148 25.65 37.10 4.94
CA ARG A 148 27.12 37.13 4.79
C ARG A 148 27.61 37.27 3.35
N ARG A 149 26.79 37.78 2.41
CA ARG A 149 27.33 38.30 1.14
C ARG A 149 27.85 39.72 1.37
N ILE A 150 29.11 39.80 1.79
CA ILE A 150 29.92 41.01 1.71
C ILE A 150 30.05 41.36 0.21
N PRO A 151 29.73 42.59 -0.23
CA PRO A 151 30.04 43.03 -1.58
C PRO A 151 31.55 43.27 -1.66
N ILE A 152 32.26 42.32 -2.24
CA ILE A 152 33.62 42.56 -2.75
C ILE A 152 33.44 42.98 -4.21
N TRP A 153 34.31 43.87 -4.69
CA TRP A 153 34.37 44.52 -6.02
C TRP A 153 33.77 45.93 -6.12
N ARG A 154 34.56 46.93 -5.71
CA ARG A 154 34.88 48.13 -6.52
C ARG A 154 36.23 48.69 -6.09
N ASP A 155 36.96 49.23 -7.08
CA ASP A 155 38.26 49.90 -7.04
C ASP A 155 39.51 49.00 -7.17
N PHE A 156 39.75 48.57 -8.41
CA PHE A 156 41.06 48.66 -9.09
C PHE A 156 40.83 48.88 -10.59
#